data_AF-A0AAV2PRZ0-F1
#
_entry.id   AF-A0AAV2PRZ0-F1
#
_cell.length_a   1.000
_cell.length_b   1.000
_cell.length_c   1.000
_cell.angle_alpha   90.00
_cell.angle_beta   90.00
_cell.angle_gamma   90.00
#
_symmetry.space_group_name_H-M   'P 1'
#
loop_
_entity.id
_entity.type
_entity.pdbx_description
1 polymer ?
#
loop_
_entity_poly.entity_id
_entity_poly.type
_entity_poly.pdbx_seq_one_letter_code
_entity_poly.pdbx_strand_id
1 'polypeptide(L)'
;MRCQSRESMASSSLRLATLLLGLFLHCAHSQSAGACPKNRGYWERTGEDDILAAMRTRDNNRVAKNVVIFLGDGMGVTVSTAARIYKGQKSGSCGEEGYLAWERFKNMALVKTYNTDKQVPDSAATATAYLGGIKTNWFTVGIDSRVELNDCFASLQRENQVDSILAWAQAEGKRTG
;
A
#
# COMPACT_ATOMS: atom_id res chain seq x y z
N MET A 1 -11.05 16.96 53.29
CA MET A 1 -11.33 17.03 54.74
C MET A 1 -11.78 15.65 55.20
N ARG A 2 -11.18 15.17 56.29
CA ARG A 2 -11.48 13.88 56.95
C ARG A 2 -12.94 13.81 57.38
N CYS A 3 -13.53 12.62 57.45
CA CYS A 3 -14.00 12.13 58.76
C CYS A 3 -14.27 10.62 58.76
N GLN A 4 -13.67 9.98 59.76
CA GLN A 4 -13.89 8.62 60.21
C GLN A 4 -15.30 8.43 60.76
N SER A 5 -15.77 7.17 60.80
CA SER A 5 -16.07 6.45 62.06
C SER A 5 -17.22 5.46 61.88
N ARG A 6 -16.99 4.18 62.20
CA ARG A 6 -17.52 3.54 63.41
C ARG A 6 -17.24 2.04 63.39
N GLU A 7 -16.72 1.58 64.51
CA GLU A 7 -16.53 0.19 64.89
C GLU A 7 -17.86 -0.50 65.18
N SER A 8 -17.93 -1.81 64.97
CA SER A 8 -18.58 -2.74 65.89
C SER A 8 -18.09 -4.17 65.63
N MET A 9 -17.32 -4.71 66.58
CA MET A 9 -17.00 -6.14 66.71
C MET A 9 -18.05 -6.81 67.60
N ALA A 10 -18.70 -7.84 67.05
CA ALA A 10 -19.32 -8.98 67.75
C ALA A 10 -19.79 -9.91 66.61
N SER A 11 -19.71 -11.24 66.59
CA SER A 11 -19.35 -12.27 67.56
C SER A 11 -19.26 -13.60 66.78
N SER A 12 -18.45 -14.54 67.27
CA SER A 12 -18.61 -16.01 67.16
C SER A 12 -18.58 -16.69 65.78
N SER A 13 -17.38 -17.14 65.42
CA SER A 13 -17.05 -18.54 65.10
C SER A 13 -17.89 -19.30 64.06
N LEU A 14 -17.40 -19.31 62.81
CA LEU A 14 -17.46 -20.50 61.96
C LEU A 14 -16.19 -20.57 61.08
N ARG A 15 -15.47 -21.69 61.17
CA ARG A 15 -14.20 -21.93 60.50
C ARG A 15 -14.41 -21.96 58.98
N LEU A 16 -13.97 -20.92 58.27
CA LEU A 16 -13.88 -20.93 56.81
C LEU A 16 -12.41 -20.76 56.40
N ALA A 17 -11.77 -21.89 56.16
CA ALA A 17 -10.50 -21.96 55.47
C ALA A 17 -10.77 -21.74 53.98
N THR A 18 -10.27 -20.67 53.37
CA THR A 18 -9.54 -20.69 52.08
C THR A 18 -9.19 -19.27 51.60
N LEU A 19 -7.88 -19.03 51.53
CA LEU A 19 -7.14 -18.21 50.56
C LEU A 19 -7.71 -16.84 50.15
N LEU A 20 -7.21 -15.80 50.81
CA LEU A 20 -6.73 -14.60 50.13
C LEU A 20 -5.32 -14.89 49.58
N LEU A 21 -5.18 -15.15 48.27
CA LEU A 21 -3.88 -15.04 47.62
C LEU A 21 -3.99 -14.76 46.12
N GLY A 22 -3.62 -13.53 45.75
CA GLY A 22 -3.16 -13.19 44.41
C GLY A 22 -4.24 -13.14 43.34
N LEU A 23 -4.07 -12.45 42.25
CA LEU A 23 -3.05 -11.57 41.74
C LEU A 23 -3.65 -11.16 40.41
N PHE A 24 -3.57 -9.88 40.04
CA PHE A 24 -3.69 -9.37 38.68
C PHE A 24 -3.86 -10.47 37.63
N LEU A 25 -5.10 -10.71 37.20
CA LEU A 25 -5.38 -11.44 35.98
C LEU A 25 -4.82 -10.55 34.86
N HIS A 26 -3.52 -10.70 34.65
CA HIS A 26 -2.78 -10.14 33.56
C HIS A 26 -3.56 -10.53 32.32
N CYS A 27 -4.02 -9.52 31.59
CA CYS A 27 -4.29 -9.66 30.19
C CYS A 27 -2.95 -10.08 29.55
N ALA A 28 -2.69 -11.39 29.54
CA ALA A 28 -1.62 -11.99 28.78
C ALA A 28 -2.04 -11.95 27.31
N HIS A 29 -2.07 -10.74 26.73
CA HIS A 29 -1.80 -10.58 25.31
C HIS A 29 -0.31 -10.84 25.11
N SER A 30 0.08 -12.11 25.28
CA SER A 30 1.35 -12.60 24.78
C SER A 30 1.16 -12.82 23.28
N GLN A 31 1.20 -11.73 22.51
CA GLN A 31 1.58 -11.87 21.11
C GLN A 31 3.09 -12.12 21.13
N SER A 32 3.48 -13.38 21.30
CA SER A 32 4.78 -13.78 20.81
C SER A 32 4.69 -13.62 19.30
N ALA A 33 5.20 -12.51 18.76
CA ALA A 33 5.67 -12.50 17.39
C ALA A 33 6.62 -13.71 17.29
N GLY A 34 6.15 -14.78 16.65
CA GLY A 34 6.88 -16.04 16.61
C GLY A 34 8.29 -15.75 16.13
N ALA A 35 9.30 -16.34 16.78
CA ALA A 35 10.66 -16.22 16.28
C ALA A 35 10.66 -16.64 14.81
N CYS A 36 11.28 -15.82 13.96
CA CYS A 36 11.37 -16.04 12.51
C CYS A 36 12.79 -16.42 12.07
N PRO A 37 13.38 -17.50 12.63
CA PRO A 37 14.77 -17.85 12.35
C PRO A 37 14.89 -18.32 10.89
N LYS A 38 15.73 -17.62 10.12
CA LYS A 38 16.08 -17.97 8.75
C LYS A 38 17.56 -18.35 8.73
N ASN A 39 17.86 -19.62 8.44
CA ASN A 39 19.23 -20.13 8.40
C ASN A 39 19.79 -20.09 6.96
N ARG A 40 21.06 -20.48 6.79
CA ARG A 40 21.71 -20.53 5.47
C ARG A 40 20.92 -21.34 4.45
N GLY A 41 20.51 -22.55 4.81
CA GLY A 41 19.81 -23.45 3.88
C GLY A 41 18.44 -22.92 3.44
N TYR A 42 17.78 -22.10 4.25
CA TYR A 42 16.57 -21.38 3.84
C TYR A 42 16.88 -20.44 2.67
N TRP A 43 17.89 -19.58 2.79
CA TRP A 43 18.24 -18.59 1.78
C TRP A 43 18.77 -19.21 0.48
N GLU A 44 19.54 -20.29 0.57
CA GLU A 44 20.00 -21.04 -0.61
C GLU A 44 18.82 -21.59 -1.40
N ARG A 45 17.85 -22.22 -0.74
CA ARG A 45 16.64 -22.74 -1.39
C ARG A 45 15.77 -21.64 -1.99
N THR A 46 15.52 -20.55 -1.25
CA THR A 46 14.73 -19.42 -1.77
C THR A 46 15.39 -18.81 -3.01
N GLY A 47 16.72 -18.65 -3.01
CA GLY A 47 17.44 -18.15 -4.17
C GLY A 47 17.37 -19.10 -5.38
N GLU A 48 17.49 -20.41 -5.16
CA GLU A 48 17.30 -21.41 -6.22
C GLU A 48 15.89 -21.35 -6.82
N ASP A 49 14.86 -21.30 -5.96
CA ASP A 49 13.46 -21.19 -6.38
C ASP A 49 13.21 -19.93 -7.22
N ASP A 50 13.77 -18.78 -6.82
CA ASP A 50 13.64 -17.51 -7.53
C ASP A 50 14.31 -17.55 -8.91
N ILE A 51 15.49 -18.15 -9.02
CA ILE A 51 16.18 -18.34 -10.31
C ILE A 51 15.36 -19.26 -11.22
N LEU A 52 14.87 -20.39 -10.70
CA LEU A 52 14.03 -21.32 -11.46
C LEU A 52 12.72 -20.67 -11.90
N ALA A 53 12.12 -19.80 -11.07
CA ALA A 53 10.95 -19.02 -11.44
C ALA A 53 11.26 -18.01 -12.56
N ALA A 54 12.39 -17.29 -12.48
CA ALA A 54 12.83 -16.37 -13.51
C ALA A 54 13.08 -17.07 -14.86
N MET A 55 13.76 -18.22 -14.86
CA MET A 55 14.03 -19.02 -16.07
C MET A 55 12.75 -19.54 -16.76
N ARG A 56 11.67 -19.73 -16.01
CA ARG A 56 10.36 -20.16 -16.54
C ARG A 56 9.52 -19.00 -17.09
N THR A 57 9.95 -17.75 -16.88
CA THR A 57 9.25 -16.59 -17.41
C THR A 57 9.31 -16.57 -18.94
N ARG A 58 8.20 -16.17 -19.56
CA ARG A 58 8.02 -16.05 -21.01
C ARG A 58 7.26 -14.77 -21.29
N ASP A 59 7.68 -14.08 -22.34
CA ASP A 59 7.05 -12.86 -22.81
C ASP A 59 5.75 -13.17 -23.57
N ASN A 60 4.76 -12.29 -23.42
CA ASN A 60 3.52 -12.36 -24.18
C ASN A 60 3.50 -11.23 -25.21
N ASN A 61 3.89 -11.54 -26.45
CA ASN A 61 3.99 -10.57 -27.55
C ASN A 61 2.68 -10.40 -28.32
N ARG A 62 1.55 -10.90 -27.80
CA ARG A 62 0.23 -10.74 -28.44
C ARG A 62 -0.37 -9.39 -28.08
N VAL A 63 -1.20 -8.85 -28.98
CA VAL A 63 -1.97 -7.63 -28.72
C VAL A 63 -2.94 -7.85 -27.55
N ALA A 64 -2.90 -6.95 -26.57
CA ALA A 64 -3.78 -7.03 -25.41
C ALA A 64 -5.23 -6.70 -25.80
N LYS A 65 -6.17 -7.61 -25.46
CA LYS A 65 -7.60 -7.36 -25.63
C LYS A 65 -8.14 -6.36 -24.62
N ASN A 66 -7.64 -6.45 -23.38
CA ASN A 66 -8.05 -5.65 -22.23
C ASN A 66 -6.81 -5.05 -21.56
N VAL A 67 -6.96 -3.84 -21.03
CA VAL A 67 -5.94 -3.17 -20.21
C VAL A 67 -6.60 -2.81 -18.88
N VAL A 68 -5.91 -3.12 -17.78
CA VAL A 68 -6.34 -2.75 -16.42
C VAL A 68 -5.18 -2.05 -15.75
N ILE A 69 -5.41 -0.84 -15.26
CA ILE A 69 -4.42 -0.03 -14.56
C ILE A 69 -4.86 0.10 -13.11
N PHE A 70 -4.03 -0.37 -12.17
CA PHE A 70 -4.21 -0.12 -10.75
C PHE A 70 -3.32 1.05 -10.34
N LEU A 71 -3.93 2.12 -9.85
CA LEU A 71 -3.23 3.31 -9.39
C LEU A 71 -3.29 3.39 -7.86
N GLY A 72 -2.14 3.27 -7.21
CA GLY A 72 -1.99 3.62 -5.80
C GLY A 72 -1.52 5.06 -5.69
N ASP A 73 -2.44 6.02 -5.50
CA ASP A 73 -2.09 7.42 -5.31
C ASP A 73 -1.23 7.58 -4.03
N GLY A 74 -0.08 8.25 -4.16
CA GLY A 74 0.91 8.38 -3.09
C GLY A 74 1.64 7.07 -2.69
N MET A 75 1.44 5.97 -3.42
CA MET A 75 2.00 4.67 -3.06
C MET A 75 3.43 4.47 -3.59
N GLY A 76 4.40 5.08 -2.91
CA GLY A 76 5.83 4.85 -3.17
C GLY A 76 6.34 3.49 -2.68
N VAL A 77 7.62 3.21 -2.94
CA VAL A 77 8.30 1.97 -2.52
C VAL A 77 8.22 1.74 -1.00
N THR A 78 8.34 2.82 -0.22
CA THR A 78 8.26 2.80 1.24
C THR A 78 6.86 2.38 1.72
N VAL A 79 5.81 2.96 1.13
CA VAL A 79 4.41 2.62 1.45
C VAL A 79 4.11 1.17 1.07
N SER A 80 4.57 0.70 -0.10
CA SER A 80 4.41 -0.70 -0.51
C SER A 80 5.10 -1.66 0.48
N THR A 81 6.31 -1.33 0.93
CA THR A 81 7.05 -2.16 1.89
C THR A 81 6.35 -2.21 3.25
N ALA A 82 5.91 -1.05 3.76
CA ALA A 82 5.17 -0.97 5.02
C ALA A 82 3.85 -1.76 4.94
N ALA A 83 3.11 -1.66 3.84
CA ALA A 83 1.88 -2.40 3.62
C ALA A 83 2.11 -3.92 3.57
N ARG A 84 3.22 -4.38 2.95
CA ARG A 84 3.60 -5.78 2.90
C ARG A 84 3.85 -6.35 4.30
N ILE A 85 4.66 -5.64 5.09
CA ILE A 85 4.98 -6.02 6.47
C ILE A 85 3.70 -6.08 7.30
N TYR A 86 2.90 -5.02 7.24
CA TYR A 86 1.63 -4.94 7.96
C TYR A 86 0.68 -6.08 7.58
N LYS A 87 0.56 -6.41 6.28
CA LYS A 87 -0.25 -7.54 5.81
C LYS A 87 0.23 -8.86 6.41
N GLY A 88 1.54 -9.14 6.39
CA GLY A 88 2.10 -10.38 6.92
C GLY A 88 1.93 -10.51 8.43
N GLN A 89 2.16 -9.41 9.18
CA GLN A 89 1.92 -9.37 10.62
C GLN A 89 0.45 -9.58 10.97
N LYS A 90 -0.47 -8.98 10.20
CA LYS A 90 -1.91 -9.17 10.37
C LYS A 90 -2.35 -10.63 10.11
N SER A 91 -1.59 -11.38 9.31
CA SER A 91 -1.79 -12.82 9.11
C SER A 91 -0.98 -13.71 10.06
N GLY A 92 -0.34 -13.15 11.10
CA GLY A 92 0.45 -13.91 12.08
C GLY A 92 1.83 -14.37 11.59
N SER A 93 2.31 -13.83 10.47
CA SER A 93 3.67 -14.02 9.96
C SER A 93 4.60 -12.89 10.45
N CYS A 94 5.88 -12.95 10.11
CA CYS A 94 6.88 -11.93 10.53
C CYS A 94 6.63 -10.60 9.83
N GLY A 95 6.23 -10.67 8.55
CA GLY A 95 5.83 -9.52 7.75
C GLY A 95 6.68 -9.37 6.49
N GLU A 96 8.00 -9.40 6.64
CA GLU A 96 8.95 -9.00 5.61
C GLU A 96 9.02 -10.00 4.44
N GLU A 97 8.86 -11.30 4.72
CA GLU A 97 8.89 -12.38 3.71
C GLU A 97 7.66 -12.46 2.81
N GLY A 98 6.59 -11.75 3.17
CA GLY A 98 5.35 -11.77 2.41
C GLY A 98 5.51 -11.16 1.02
N TYR A 99 4.44 -11.22 0.24
CA TYR A 99 4.32 -10.47 -1.01
C TYR A 99 2.92 -9.83 -1.08
N LEU A 100 2.86 -8.60 -1.59
CA LEU A 100 1.64 -8.01 -2.12
C LEU A 100 1.31 -8.63 -3.48
N ALA A 101 0.07 -8.49 -3.94
CA ALA A 101 -0.39 -9.17 -5.14
C ALA A 101 0.42 -8.77 -6.39
N TRP A 102 0.74 -7.48 -6.53
CA TRP A 102 1.52 -6.94 -7.64
C TRP A 102 3.02 -7.21 -7.55
N GLU A 103 3.56 -7.52 -6.36
CA GLU A 103 4.98 -7.90 -6.21
C GLU A 103 5.29 -9.28 -6.83
N ARG A 104 4.24 -10.03 -7.21
CA ARG A 104 4.35 -11.27 -8.00
C ARG A 104 4.26 -11.03 -9.51
N PHE A 105 4.10 -9.79 -9.95
CA PHE A 105 4.15 -9.48 -11.39
C PHE A 105 5.54 -9.72 -11.93
N LYS A 106 5.62 -10.23 -13.15
CA LYS A 106 6.88 -10.65 -13.79
C LYS A 106 7.81 -9.47 -14.11
N ASN A 107 7.23 -8.30 -14.34
CA ASN A 107 7.93 -7.11 -14.80
C ASN A 107 7.81 -6.00 -13.76
N MET A 108 8.90 -5.29 -13.54
CA MET A 108 8.97 -4.12 -12.67
C MET A 108 9.77 -3.02 -13.38
N ALA A 109 9.39 -1.77 -13.18
CA ALA A 109 10.10 -0.61 -13.67
C ALA A 109 10.05 0.52 -12.65
N LEU A 110 11.02 1.42 -12.72
CA LEU A 110 11.01 2.69 -11.99
C LEU A 110 10.56 3.80 -12.93
N VAL A 111 9.75 4.73 -12.41
CA VAL A 111 9.18 5.83 -13.19
C VAL A 111 9.62 7.17 -12.58
N LYS A 112 10.07 8.10 -13.43
CA LYS A 112 10.42 9.47 -13.03
C LYS A 112 9.17 10.35 -13.04
N THR A 113 8.71 10.80 -11.88
CA THR A 113 7.39 11.40 -11.72
C THR A 113 7.32 12.92 -11.81
N TYR A 114 8.45 13.63 -11.91
CA TYR A 114 8.47 15.11 -12.01
C TYR A 114 7.50 15.66 -13.08
N ASN A 115 6.88 16.80 -12.78
CA ASN A 115 6.08 17.59 -13.72
C ASN A 115 7.00 18.47 -14.59
N THR A 116 6.48 19.13 -15.62
CA THR A 116 7.30 20.03 -16.45
C THR A 116 7.88 21.22 -15.70
N ASP A 117 7.19 21.67 -14.64
CA ASP A 117 7.53 22.86 -13.85
C ASP A 117 7.87 22.58 -12.38
N LYS A 118 7.67 21.34 -11.89
CA LYS A 118 7.95 20.93 -10.49
C LYS A 118 8.66 19.58 -10.40
N GLN A 119 9.64 19.50 -9.51
CA GLN A 119 10.34 18.24 -9.21
C GLN A 119 9.48 17.27 -8.41
N VAL A 120 8.76 17.77 -7.40
CA VAL A 120 7.75 17.01 -6.66
C VAL A 120 6.39 17.26 -7.34
N PRO A 121 5.79 16.24 -7.96
CA PRO A 121 4.57 16.42 -8.72
C PRO A 121 3.31 16.40 -7.85
N ASP A 122 2.17 16.69 -8.47
CA ASP A 122 0.82 16.44 -7.96
C ASP A 122 0.11 15.32 -8.72
N SER A 123 -1.06 14.89 -8.22
CA SER A 123 -1.86 13.83 -8.82
C SER A 123 -2.45 14.20 -10.18
N ALA A 124 -2.76 15.48 -10.43
CA ALA A 124 -3.42 15.93 -11.66
C ALA A 124 -2.47 15.87 -12.87
N ALA A 125 -1.28 16.46 -12.73
CA ALA A 125 -0.28 16.45 -13.79
C ALA A 125 0.25 15.03 -14.07
N THR A 126 0.44 14.22 -13.02
CA THR A 126 0.84 12.81 -13.18
C THR A 126 -0.23 11.99 -13.88
N ALA A 127 -1.52 12.22 -13.61
CA ALA A 127 -2.62 11.59 -14.34
C ALA A 127 -2.56 11.86 -15.85
N THR A 128 -2.30 13.11 -16.24
CA THR A 128 -2.08 13.46 -17.66
C THR A 128 -0.90 12.70 -18.24
N ALA A 129 0.18 12.51 -17.47
CA ALA A 129 1.35 11.78 -17.93
C ALA A 129 1.07 10.28 -18.15
N TYR A 130 0.54 9.55 -17.16
CA TYR A 130 0.37 8.09 -17.31
C TYR A 130 -0.91 7.67 -18.04
N LEU A 131 -1.92 8.56 -18.19
CA LEU A 131 -3.12 8.28 -18.99
C LEU A 131 -3.05 8.88 -20.39
N GLY A 132 -2.44 10.07 -20.56
CA GLY A 132 -2.35 10.78 -21.83
C GLY A 132 -0.98 10.71 -22.51
N GLY A 133 0.04 10.18 -21.83
CA GLY A 133 1.39 10.02 -22.39
C GLY A 133 2.21 11.31 -22.47
N ILE A 134 1.69 12.44 -21.94
CA ILE A 134 2.33 13.76 -22.01
C ILE A 134 2.46 14.33 -20.61
N LYS A 135 3.69 14.74 -20.23
CA LYS A 135 3.92 15.47 -18.97
C LYS A 135 3.43 16.90 -19.09
N THR A 136 2.88 17.43 -18.01
CA THR A 136 2.30 18.78 -17.98
C THR A 136 2.61 19.50 -16.66
N ASN A 137 2.12 20.73 -16.55
CA ASN A 137 2.34 21.63 -15.44
C ASN A 137 1.56 21.19 -14.20
N TRP A 138 2.10 21.51 -13.04
CA TRP A 138 1.51 21.24 -11.74
C TRP A 138 0.06 21.72 -11.64
N PHE A 139 -0.80 20.86 -11.09
CA PHE A 139 -2.24 21.08 -10.94
C PHE A 139 -3.05 21.29 -12.23
N THR A 140 -2.52 20.81 -13.37
CA THR A 140 -3.28 20.78 -14.63
C THR A 140 -3.62 19.35 -15.06
N VAL A 141 -4.75 19.17 -15.75
CA VAL A 141 -5.27 17.86 -16.18
C VAL A 141 -5.67 17.89 -17.64
N GLY A 142 -5.27 16.89 -18.40
CA GLY A 142 -5.75 16.67 -19.78
C GLY A 142 -5.32 17.77 -20.76
N ILE A 143 -4.29 18.53 -20.40
CA ILE A 143 -3.71 19.59 -21.23
C ILE A 143 -2.19 19.51 -21.17
N ASP A 144 -1.51 20.02 -22.19
CA ASP A 144 -0.05 20.07 -22.22
C ASP A 144 0.52 21.28 -21.46
N SER A 145 1.85 21.35 -21.39
CA SER A 145 2.56 22.35 -20.60
C SER A 145 2.54 23.77 -21.16
N ARG A 146 1.86 24.04 -22.29
CA ARG A 146 1.64 25.40 -22.80
C ARG A 146 0.57 26.14 -22.00
N VAL A 147 -0.27 25.41 -21.27
CA VAL A 147 -1.32 26.00 -20.45
C VAL A 147 -0.81 26.24 -19.04
N GLU A 148 -0.79 27.51 -18.64
CA GLU A 148 -0.47 27.91 -17.28
C GLU A 148 -1.61 27.55 -16.32
N LEU A 149 -1.27 27.33 -15.05
CA LEU A 149 -2.27 27.06 -14.02
C LEU A 149 -3.27 28.23 -13.95
N ASN A 150 -4.57 27.91 -13.96
CA ASN A 150 -5.71 28.84 -13.98
C ASN A 150 -5.94 29.61 -15.29
N ASP A 151 -5.28 29.27 -16.41
CA ASP A 151 -5.62 29.83 -17.72
C ASP A 151 -6.76 29.03 -18.40
N CYS A 152 -7.99 29.46 -18.11
CA CYS A 152 -9.19 28.86 -18.70
C CYS A 152 -9.20 28.97 -20.23
N PHE A 153 -8.85 30.12 -20.80
CA PHE A 153 -8.95 30.34 -22.23
C PHE A 153 -7.96 29.46 -23.01
N ALA A 154 -6.72 29.33 -22.53
CA ALA A 154 -5.74 28.45 -23.15
C ALA A 154 -6.13 26.97 -23.03
N SER A 155 -6.78 26.56 -21.93
CA SER A 155 -7.25 25.16 -21.74
C SER A 155 -8.36 24.73 -22.73
N LEU A 156 -9.13 25.68 -23.25
CA LEU A 156 -10.22 25.42 -24.19
C LEU A 156 -9.72 25.21 -25.63
N GLN A 157 -8.45 25.54 -25.90
CA GLN A 157 -7.84 25.37 -27.21
C GLN A 157 -7.54 23.89 -27.47
N ARG A 158 -8.07 23.35 -28.57
CA ARG A 158 -8.00 21.91 -28.88
C ARG A 158 -6.56 21.41 -29.04
N GLU A 159 -5.69 22.27 -29.55
CA GLU A 159 -4.27 22.03 -29.72
C GLU A 159 -3.52 21.80 -28.39
N ASN A 160 -4.05 22.29 -27.27
CA ASN A 160 -3.45 22.12 -25.96
C ASN A 160 -4.03 20.92 -25.20
N GLN A 161 -5.11 20.30 -25.70
CA GLN A 161 -5.78 19.18 -25.05
C GLN A 161 -5.11 17.85 -25.36
N VAL A 162 -4.98 17.02 -24.32
CA VAL A 162 -4.36 15.68 -24.37
C VAL A 162 -5.44 14.62 -24.22
N ASP A 163 -5.60 13.79 -25.24
CA ASP A 163 -6.49 12.65 -25.18
C ASP A 163 -5.92 11.55 -24.28
N SER A 164 -6.76 10.94 -23.45
CA SER A 164 -6.35 9.81 -22.61
C SER A 164 -6.43 8.48 -23.36
N ILE A 165 -5.73 7.46 -22.85
CA ILE A 165 -5.85 6.09 -23.31
C ILE A 165 -7.27 5.54 -23.22
N LEU A 166 -8.10 6.06 -22.30
CA LEU A 166 -9.53 5.73 -22.24
C LEU A 166 -10.27 6.29 -23.45
N ALA A 167 -10.01 7.55 -23.82
CA ALA A 167 -10.59 8.16 -25.02
C ALA A 167 -10.18 7.39 -26.29
N TRP A 168 -8.91 6.99 -26.39
CA TRP A 168 -8.44 6.12 -27.49
C TRP A 168 -9.13 4.76 -27.50
N ALA A 169 -9.32 4.14 -26.33
CA ALA A 169 -10.04 2.87 -26.23
C ALA A 169 -11.51 3.00 -26.68
N GLN A 170 -12.19 4.10 -26.31
CA GLN A 170 -13.56 4.39 -26.72
C GLN A 170 -13.67 4.65 -28.22
N ALA A 171 -12.72 5.39 -28.80
CA ALA A 171 -12.65 5.61 -30.25
C ALA A 171 -12.54 4.29 -31.04
N GLU A 172 -11.87 3.29 -30.47
CA GLU A 172 -11.76 1.92 -31.00
C GLU A 172 -12.95 1.01 -30.60
N GLY A 173 -14.05 1.58 -30.10
CA GLY A 173 -15.27 0.85 -29.74
C GLY A 173 -15.13 -0.06 -28.50
N LYS A 174 -14.09 0.13 -27.67
CA LYS A 174 -13.92 -0.62 -26.42
C LYS A 174 -14.72 0.02 -25.29
N ARG A 175 -15.11 -0.82 -24.32
CA ARG A 175 -15.72 -0.37 -23.08
C ARG A 175 -14.64 0.10 -22.10
N THR A 176 -14.91 1.18 -21.39
CA THR A 176 -14.03 1.77 -20.37
C THR A 176 -14.79 1.97 -19.07
N GLY A 177 -14.08 2.00 -17.94
CA GLY A 177 -14.62 2.27 -16.60
C GLY A 177 -13.51 2.34 -15.56
#